data_AF-A0A8T5HAG9-F1
#
_entry.id   AF-A0A8T5HAG9-F1
#
_cell.length_a   1.000
_cell.length_b   1.000
_cell.length_c   1.000
_cell.angle_alpha   90.00
_cell.angle_beta   90.00
_cell.angle_gamma   90.00
#
_symmetry.space_group_name_H-M   'P 1'
#
loop_
_entity.id
_entity.type
_entity.pdbx_description
1 polymer ?
#
loop_
_entity_poly.entity_id
_entity_poly.type
_entity_poly.pdbx_seq_one_letter_code
_entity_poly.pdbx_strand_id
1 'polypeptide(L)'
;MNISYIKDKGRKLHFHGLDPKKIKLDAKEKFNKAAKQDYFGASPNLFVGKFGYPNINVGIMNVEDYQKHDEPLTWVKEGTTIPKIIDLRTQLINSQFRANIKTFDNKLLEMSQEISLASKPVDVEINLTKKPQHSLTMFDDAMPHGPKVGIKKAMITENPKIPQQVEKAVDDIYFKANDAVYSLYDKGFDEHYLTKVFSLANLGMKKNRKLVPTRWSITAVDDLIGKQIVSEVKDFQTTNYLAYFGGYQGNYYLILMFPEVWSYELFEMIITEQNSFATDYESFQGRKAYAYETAGGYYAARIAILEKLKSIKRQAGVLALRFINPNEYIAPLGVWVCRQATRAALANKPIEFASKELLLNYAKLVGSKKFGFNVNGILDQSLLLRNMQEQMKLGEFF
;
A
#
# COMPACT_ATOMS: atom_id res chain seq x y z
N MET A 1 -1.46 -5.04 -42.98
CA MET A 1 -0.94 -3.84 -42.29
C MET A 1 -0.75 -4.18 -40.83
N ASN A 2 0.50 -4.19 -40.39
CA ASN A 2 0.90 -4.43 -39.00
C ASN A 2 0.36 -3.31 -38.11
N ILE A 3 -0.55 -3.66 -37.20
CA ILE A 3 -0.91 -2.80 -36.08
C ILE A 3 -0.13 -3.33 -34.88
N SER A 4 0.96 -2.64 -34.57
CA SER A 4 1.80 -2.87 -33.41
C SER A 4 1.01 -2.56 -32.14
N TYR A 5 0.62 -3.62 -31.43
CA TYR A 5 0.21 -3.50 -30.04
C TYR A 5 1.41 -3.06 -29.21
N ILE A 6 1.35 -1.83 -28.68
CA ILE A 6 2.21 -1.44 -27.57
C ILE A 6 1.81 -2.37 -26.41
N LYS A 7 2.70 -3.34 -26.10
CA LYS A 7 2.62 -4.15 -24.89
C LYS A 7 2.62 -3.21 -23.69
N ASP A 8 1.43 -2.90 -23.18
CA ASP A 8 1.27 -2.36 -21.85
C ASP A 8 1.59 -3.50 -20.87
N LYS A 9 2.86 -3.57 -20.48
CA LYS A 9 3.38 -4.59 -19.57
C LYS A 9 2.81 -4.33 -18.17
N GLY A 10 1.89 -5.20 -17.75
CA GLY A 10 1.57 -5.41 -16.34
C GLY A 10 0.21 -4.88 -15.88
N ARG A 11 -0.56 -5.80 -15.28
CA ARG A 11 -1.87 -5.64 -14.60
C ARG A 11 -3.11 -5.77 -15.48
N LYS A 12 -3.54 -7.00 -15.68
CA LYS A 12 -4.98 -7.31 -15.69
C LYS A 12 -5.24 -8.43 -14.70
N LEU A 13 -5.54 -8.08 -13.46
CA LEU A 13 -6.18 -9.03 -12.55
C LEU A 13 -7.62 -9.19 -13.05
N HIS A 14 -7.90 -10.27 -13.77
CA HIS A 14 -9.25 -10.60 -14.18
C HIS A 14 -10.00 -11.20 -12.98
N PHE A 15 -10.68 -10.34 -12.22
CA PHE A 15 -11.51 -10.77 -11.10
C PHE A 15 -12.78 -11.47 -11.61
N HIS A 16 -12.77 -12.80 -11.61
CA HIS A 16 -13.97 -13.61 -11.82
C HIS A 16 -14.67 -13.80 -10.46
N GLY A 17 -15.86 -13.24 -10.26
CA GLY A 17 -16.66 -13.63 -9.08
C GLY A 17 -17.66 -12.61 -8.55
N LEU A 18 -17.54 -11.33 -8.88
CA LEU A 18 -18.59 -10.36 -8.57
C LEU A 18 -19.51 -10.23 -9.77
N ASP A 19 -20.77 -10.64 -9.67
CA ASP A 19 -21.82 -10.04 -10.49
C ASP A 19 -22.02 -8.62 -9.94
N PRO A 20 -21.39 -7.60 -10.55
CA PRO A 20 -21.39 -6.28 -9.98
C PRO A 20 -22.80 -5.69 -10.02
N LYS A 21 -23.71 -6.24 -10.84
CA LYS A 21 -25.01 -5.63 -11.12
C LYS A 21 -25.96 -5.69 -9.94
N LYS A 22 -25.97 -6.78 -9.15
CA LYS A 22 -26.90 -6.94 -8.01
C LYS A 22 -26.51 -6.11 -6.78
N ILE A 23 -25.25 -6.16 -6.35
CA ILE A 23 -24.76 -5.35 -5.21
C ILE A 23 -24.80 -3.85 -5.56
N LYS A 24 -24.62 -3.49 -6.84
CA LYS A 24 -24.69 -2.09 -7.30
C LYS A 24 -26.09 -1.48 -7.25
N LEU A 25 -27.18 -2.23 -7.38
CA LEU A 25 -28.50 -1.61 -7.58
C LEU A 25 -29.07 -1.08 -6.26
N ASP A 26 -29.08 -1.91 -5.21
CA ASP A 26 -29.68 -1.55 -3.92
C ASP A 26 -28.85 -0.48 -3.18
N ALA A 27 -27.53 -0.61 -3.21
CA ALA A 27 -26.62 0.40 -2.66
C ALA A 27 -26.72 1.75 -3.41
N LYS A 28 -26.89 1.70 -4.74
CA LYS A 28 -27.05 2.90 -5.57
C LYS A 28 -28.35 3.63 -5.28
N GLU A 29 -29.48 2.92 -5.15
CA GLU A 29 -30.75 3.57 -4.84
C GLU A 29 -30.75 4.21 -3.46
N LYS A 30 -30.25 3.49 -2.44
CA LYS A 30 -30.17 4.00 -1.07
C LYS A 30 -29.28 5.25 -1.00
N PHE A 31 -28.10 5.19 -1.60
CA PHE A 31 -27.18 6.34 -1.65
C PHE A 31 -27.80 7.53 -2.38
N ASN A 32 -28.37 7.32 -3.57
CA ASN A 32 -28.91 8.42 -4.38
C ASN A 32 -30.12 9.10 -3.73
N LYS A 33 -30.95 8.35 -2.99
CA LYS A 33 -32.07 8.93 -2.23
C LYS A 33 -31.56 9.81 -1.09
N ALA A 34 -30.61 9.31 -0.30
CA ALA A 34 -30.08 10.02 0.88
C ALA A 34 -29.14 11.19 0.53
N ALA A 35 -28.39 11.10 -0.57
CA ALA A 35 -27.37 12.06 -0.96
C ALA A 35 -27.92 13.50 -1.05
N LYS A 36 -27.24 14.43 -0.38
CA LYS A 36 -27.51 15.87 -0.45
C LYS A 36 -26.40 16.60 -1.19
N GLN A 37 -26.73 17.77 -1.73
CA GLN A 37 -25.71 18.68 -2.26
C GLN A 37 -24.98 19.41 -1.13
N ASP A 38 -25.68 19.66 -0.03
CA ASP A 38 -25.26 20.39 1.15
C ASP A 38 -25.47 19.51 2.38
N TYR A 39 -24.41 19.26 3.14
CA TYR A 39 -24.47 18.40 4.32
C TYR A 39 -23.31 18.64 5.28
N PHE A 40 -23.54 18.26 6.52
CA PHE A 40 -22.51 18.04 7.52
C PHE A 40 -22.07 16.57 7.47
N GLY A 41 -20.79 16.33 7.69
CA GLY A 41 -20.24 14.99 7.74
C GLY A 41 -18.83 14.97 8.28
N ALA A 42 -18.14 13.85 8.15
CA ALA A 42 -16.76 13.71 8.59
C ALA A 42 -15.83 13.40 7.41
N SER A 43 -14.61 13.94 7.47
CA SER A 43 -13.55 13.70 6.50
C SER A 43 -12.44 12.84 7.10
N PRO A 44 -12.40 11.53 6.84
CA PRO A 44 -11.36 10.65 7.36
C PRO A 44 -10.02 10.77 6.61
N ASN A 45 -10.07 11.14 5.33
CA ASN A 45 -8.91 11.04 4.44
C ASN A 45 -9.01 12.00 3.25
N LEU A 46 -7.92 12.07 2.49
CA LEU A 46 -7.77 12.95 1.35
C LEU A 46 -7.24 12.15 0.15
N PHE A 47 -7.49 12.68 -1.04
CA PHE A 47 -7.07 12.07 -2.28
C PHE A 47 -6.40 13.10 -3.18
N VAL A 48 -5.17 12.81 -3.59
CA VAL A 48 -4.40 13.65 -4.53
C VAL A 48 -4.29 12.89 -5.85
N GLY A 49 -4.89 13.45 -6.90
CA GLY A 49 -4.95 12.86 -8.23
C GLY A 49 -3.61 12.87 -8.97
N LYS A 50 -3.41 11.90 -9.86
CA LYS A 50 -2.19 11.77 -10.70
C LYS A 50 -2.28 12.50 -12.05
N PHE A 51 -3.46 12.95 -12.45
CA PHE A 51 -3.71 13.55 -13.77
C PHE A 51 -3.80 15.07 -13.68
N GLY A 52 -3.35 15.76 -14.73
CA GLY A 52 -3.41 17.23 -14.84
C GLY A 52 -2.14 17.97 -14.42
N TYR A 53 -1.03 17.27 -14.17
CA TYR A 53 0.22 17.86 -13.66
C TYR A 53 0.68 19.08 -14.50
N PRO A 54 1.04 20.21 -13.87
CA PRO A 54 1.19 20.45 -12.43
C PRO A 54 -0.10 20.83 -11.68
N ASN A 55 -1.23 20.99 -12.37
CA ASN A 55 -2.52 21.39 -11.80
C ASN A 55 -3.43 20.17 -11.63
N ILE A 56 -3.36 19.56 -10.46
CA ILE A 56 -4.00 18.27 -10.17
C ILE A 56 -5.31 18.45 -9.39
N ASN A 57 -6.14 17.42 -9.40
CA ASN A 57 -7.31 17.36 -8.53
C ASN A 57 -6.90 16.96 -7.11
N VAL A 58 -7.34 17.71 -6.12
CA VAL A 58 -7.30 17.37 -4.70
C VAL A 58 -8.72 17.12 -4.24
N GLY A 59 -8.90 16.04 -3.49
CA GLY A 59 -10.18 15.51 -3.05
C GLY A 59 -10.26 15.41 -1.54
N ILE A 60 -11.29 15.99 -0.96
CA ILE A 60 -11.67 15.78 0.44
C ILE A 60 -12.59 14.57 0.46
N MET A 61 -12.13 13.44 0.99
CA MET A 61 -12.96 12.24 1.13
C MET A 61 -13.84 12.43 2.35
N ASN A 62 -15.16 12.31 2.20
CA ASN A 62 -16.10 12.57 3.29
C ASN A 62 -17.38 11.73 3.19
N VAL A 63 -18.14 11.69 4.29
CA VAL A 63 -19.43 10.99 4.41
C VAL A 63 -20.27 11.64 5.51
N GLU A 64 -21.61 11.64 5.37
CA GLU A 64 -22.53 12.21 6.38
C GLU A 64 -22.43 11.47 7.73
N ASP A 65 -22.47 10.15 7.72
CA ASP A 65 -22.35 9.32 8.93
C ASP A 65 -21.12 8.41 8.83
N TYR A 66 -20.10 8.68 9.64
CA TYR A 66 -18.84 7.95 9.60
C TYR A 66 -18.90 6.67 10.43
N GLN A 67 -18.67 5.54 9.75
CA GLN A 67 -18.70 4.18 10.28
C GLN A 67 -17.40 3.46 9.91
N LYS A 68 -16.26 4.11 10.18
CA LYS A 68 -14.92 3.59 9.88
C LYS A 68 -14.71 3.32 8.38
N HIS A 69 -15.19 4.25 7.55
CA HIS A 69 -15.14 4.15 6.09
C HIS A 69 -13.73 4.14 5.48
N ASP A 70 -12.71 4.49 6.27
CA ASP A 70 -11.31 4.50 5.85
C ASP A 70 -10.36 4.12 6.99
N GLU A 71 -10.55 2.93 7.58
CA GLU A 71 -9.69 2.41 8.64
C GLU A 71 -9.17 0.99 8.35
N PRO A 72 -8.16 0.83 7.47
CA PRO A 72 -7.63 -0.47 7.09
C PRO A 72 -7.16 -1.33 8.27
N LEU A 73 -6.50 -0.73 9.27
CA LEU A 73 -6.04 -1.46 10.46
C LEU A 73 -7.20 -2.01 11.30
N THR A 74 -8.30 -1.25 11.39
CA THR A 74 -9.50 -1.69 12.11
C THR A 74 -10.20 -2.82 11.35
N TRP A 75 -10.30 -2.72 10.02
CA TRP A 75 -10.87 -3.79 9.19
C TRP A 75 -10.11 -5.11 9.29
N VAL A 76 -8.78 -5.07 9.44
CA VAL A 76 -7.98 -6.27 9.70
C VAL A 76 -8.34 -6.88 11.04
N LYS A 77 -8.37 -6.07 12.11
CA LYS A 77 -8.69 -6.54 13.48
C LYS A 77 -10.11 -7.13 13.58
N GLU A 78 -11.07 -6.53 12.89
CA GLU A 78 -12.47 -6.96 12.88
C GLU A 78 -12.76 -8.10 11.88
N GLY A 79 -11.79 -8.48 11.04
CA GLY A 79 -12.00 -9.50 10.01
C GLY A 79 -12.99 -9.08 8.91
N THR A 80 -13.08 -7.78 8.62
CA THR A 80 -14.05 -7.21 7.68
C THR A 80 -13.86 -7.80 6.27
N THR A 81 -14.96 -8.26 5.67
CA THR A 81 -14.93 -8.91 4.35
C THR A 81 -14.73 -7.91 3.22
N ILE A 82 -14.18 -8.36 2.08
CA ILE A 82 -13.99 -7.53 0.88
C ILE A 82 -15.28 -6.81 0.47
N PRO A 83 -16.46 -7.48 0.35
CA PRO A 83 -17.70 -6.79 -0.01
C PRO A 83 -18.08 -5.68 0.96
N LYS A 84 -17.85 -5.86 2.26
CA LYS A 84 -18.14 -4.83 3.26
C LYS A 84 -17.17 -3.65 3.18
N ILE A 85 -15.89 -3.90 2.90
CA ILE A 85 -14.92 -2.83 2.64
C ILE A 85 -15.33 -2.03 1.41
N ILE A 86 -15.75 -2.70 0.32
CA ILE A 86 -16.25 -2.00 -0.89
C ILE A 86 -17.48 -1.15 -0.54
N ASP A 87 -18.46 -1.71 0.17
CA ASP A 87 -19.65 -0.97 0.62
C ASP A 87 -19.26 0.32 1.36
N LEU A 88 -18.43 0.21 2.40
CA LEU A 88 -17.91 1.36 3.16
C LEU A 88 -17.20 2.36 2.24
N ARG A 89 -16.25 1.92 1.43
CA ARG A 89 -15.44 2.79 0.57
C ARG A 89 -16.26 3.55 -0.47
N THR A 90 -17.36 2.96 -0.94
CA THR A 90 -18.19 3.54 -2.00
C THR A 90 -19.17 4.59 -1.51
N GLN A 91 -19.40 4.65 -0.20
CA GLN A 91 -20.17 5.71 0.43
C GLN A 91 -19.36 7.00 0.61
N LEU A 92 -18.02 6.93 0.56
CA LEU A 92 -17.16 8.12 0.64
C LEU A 92 -17.24 8.96 -0.63
N ILE A 93 -17.76 10.17 -0.50
CA ILE A 93 -17.78 11.16 -1.58
C ILE A 93 -16.38 11.76 -1.69
N ASN A 94 -15.87 11.80 -2.92
CA ASN A 94 -14.61 12.49 -3.24
C ASN A 94 -14.95 13.90 -3.70
N SER A 95 -14.88 14.86 -2.77
CA SER A 95 -15.21 16.27 -3.02
C SER A 95 -14.00 17.01 -3.56
N GLN A 96 -13.98 17.32 -4.86
CA GLN A 96 -12.78 17.70 -5.61
C GLN A 96 -12.69 19.18 -5.94
N PHE A 97 -11.47 19.71 -5.87
CA PHE A 97 -11.06 20.99 -6.43
C PHE A 97 -9.72 20.85 -7.16
N ARG A 98 -9.33 21.86 -7.94
CA ARG A 98 -8.01 21.90 -8.59
C ARG A 98 -7.03 22.72 -7.77
N ALA A 99 -5.80 22.23 -7.66
CA ALA A 99 -4.70 22.94 -7.04
C ALA A 99 -3.40 22.74 -7.84
N ASN A 100 -2.54 23.75 -7.82
CA ASN A 100 -1.18 23.60 -8.31
C ASN A 100 -0.33 22.89 -7.25
N ILE A 101 0.55 21.98 -7.67
CA ILE A 101 1.38 21.20 -6.74
C ILE A 101 2.36 22.03 -5.91
N LYS A 102 2.68 23.28 -6.29
CA LYS A 102 3.67 24.14 -5.61
C LYS A 102 3.07 25.43 -5.03
N THR A 103 1.80 25.70 -5.29
CA THR A 103 1.14 26.92 -4.82
C THR A 103 0.18 26.59 -3.68
N PHE A 104 0.35 27.26 -2.55
CA PHE A 104 -0.36 26.99 -1.29
C PHE A 104 -1.23 28.17 -0.83
N ASP A 105 -1.77 28.94 -1.78
CA ASP A 105 -2.60 30.14 -1.55
C ASP A 105 -4.12 29.87 -1.58
N ASN A 106 -4.49 28.60 -1.61
CA ASN A 106 -5.87 28.16 -1.74
C ASN A 106 -6.43 27.72 -0.38
N LYS A 107 -7.48 28.39 0.10
CA LYS A 107 -8.16 28.06 1.37
C LYS A 107 -8.62 26.61 1.46
N LEU A 108 -9.08 26.00 0.36
CA LEU A 108 -9.46 24.59 0.35
C LEU A 108 -8.24 23.67 0.50
N LEU A 109 -7.08 24.10 0.00
CA LEU A 109 -5.84 23.36 0.17
C LEU A 109 -5.29 23.48 1.60
N GLU A 110 -5.31 24.67 2.19
CA GLU A 110 -4.96 24.90 3.60
C GLU A 110 -5.85 24.05 4.52
N MET A 111 -7.17 24.08 4.31
CA MET A 111 -8.13 23.22 5.00
C MET A 111 -7.80 21.73 4.82
N SER A 112 -7.46 21.32 3.58
CA SER A 112 -7.08 19.94 3.30
C SER A 112 -5.80 19.55 4.05
N GLN A 113 -4.80 20.45 4.12
CA GLN A 113 -3.58 20.22 4.88
C GLN A 113 -3.91 19.99 6.36
N GLU A 114 -4.78 20.81 6.95
CA GLU A 114 -5.21 20.66 8.35
C GLU A 114 -5.91 19.31 8.61
N ILE A 115 -6.85 18.91 7.75
CA ILE A 115 -7.53 17.60 7.83
C ILE A 115 -6.52 16.45 7.74
N SER A 116 -5.45 16.59 6.96
CA SER A 116 -4.44 15.54 6.82
C SER A 116 -3.64 15.32 8.09
N LEU A 117 -3.48 16.35 8.92
CA LEU A 117 -2.76 16.29 10.20
C LEU A 117 -3.61 15.68 11.31
N ALA A 118 -4.93 15.64 11.15
CA ALA A 118 -5.82 15.11 12.16
C ALA A 118 -5.64 13.60 12.37
N SER A 119 -5.53 13.18 13.63
CA SER A 119 -5.46 11.77 14.04
C SER A 119 -6.80 11.02 13.94
N LYS A 120 -7.91 11.76 13.81
CA LYS A 120 -9.28 11.24 13.66
C LYS A 120 -9.98 11.94 12.49
N PRO A 121 -11.06 11.36 11.95
CA PRO A 121 -11.90 12.06 10.97
C PRO A 121 -12.32 13.43 11.51
N VAL A 122 -12.32 14.42 10.62
CA VAL A 122 -12.62 15.81 10.96
C VAL A 122 -14.03 16.19 10.52
N ASP A 123 -14.83 16.77 11.40
CA ASP A 123 -16.16 17.28 11.07
C ASP A 123 -16.07 18.46 10.09
N VAL A 124 -16.83 18.35 9.00
CA VAL A 124 -16.83 19.28 7.88
C VAL A 124 -18.25 19.58 7.41
N GLU A 125 -18.47 20.83 7.01
CA GLU A 125 -19.62 21.25 6.22
C GLU A 125 -19.19 21.30 4.74
N ILE A 126 -19.93 20.63 3.86
CA ILE A 126 -19.61 20.51 2.43
C ILE A 126 -20.77 21.01 1.58
N ASN A 127 -20.48 21.95 0.68
CA ASN A 127 -21.36 22.39 -0.40
C ASN A 127 -20.79 21.94 -1.76
N LEU A 128 -21.51 21.05 -2.42
CA LEU A 128 -21.11 20.48 -3.71
C LEU A 128 -21.67 21.27 -4.89
N THR A 129 -21.00 21.14 -6.03
CA THR A 129 -21.45 21.72 -7.30
C THR A 129 -22.79 21.15 -7.76
N LYS A 130 -23.06 19.88 -7.45
CA LYS A 130 -24.29 19.14 -7.75
C LYS A 130 -24.48 18.01 -6.74
N LYS A 131 -25.69 17.47 -6.64
CA LYS A 131 -25.99 16.28 -5.83
C LYS A 131 -25.11 15.09 -6.27
N PRO A 132 -24.43 14.40 -5.33
CA PRO A 132 -23.62 13.23 -5.66
C PRO A 132 -24.52 12.10 -6.13
N GLN A 133 -24.10 11.42 -7.19
CA GLN A 133 -24.78 10.25 -7.73
C GLN A 133 -23.85 9.07 -7.64
N HIS A 134 -24.30 7.99 -7.01
CA HIS A 134 -23.52 6.78 -6.84
C HIS A 134 -23.04 6.25 -8.19
N SER A 135 -21.72 6.30 -8.38
CA SER A 135 -21.01 5.73 -9.51
C SER A 135 -19.98 4.76 -8.95
N LEU A 136 -20.21 3.46 -9.08
CA LEU A 136 -19.16 2.49 -8.78
C LEU A 136 -18.15 2.50 -9.92
N THR A 137 -17.10 3.29 -9.80
CA THR A 137 -15.94 3.16 -10.67
C THR A 137 -14.97 2.16 -10.05
N MET A 138 -15.11 0.90 -10.46
CA MET A 138 -14.06 -0.10 -10.22
C MET A 138 -12.97 0.18 -11.24
N PHE A 139 -11.81 0.62 -10.76
CA PHE A 139 -10.60 0.60 -11.58
C PHE A 139 -9.89 -0.71 -11.30
N ASP A 140 -9.31 -1.33 -12.33
CA ASP A 140 -8.55 -2.59 -12.20
C ASP A 140 -7.34 -2.44 -11.26
N ASP A 141 -6.91 -1.20 -10.98
CA ASP A 141 -5.69 -0.87 -10.26
C ASP A 141 -5.85 0.12 -9.09
N ALA A 142 -7.08 0.45 -8.68
CA ALA A 142 -7.32 1.38 -7.58
C ALA A 142 -8.46 0.93 -6.67
N MET A 143 -8.33 1.27 -5.38
CA MET A 143 -9.36 1.00 -4.40
C MET A 143 -10.69 1.63 -4.84
N PRO A 144 -11.81 0.91 -4.68
CA PRO A 144 -13.13 1.47 -4.90
C PRO A 144 -13.30 2.76 -4.10
N HIS A 145 -13.97 3.73 -4.71
CA HIS A 145 -14.30 4.99 -4.08
C HIS A 145 -15.68 5.42 -4.56
N GLY A 146 -16.33 6.21 -3.73
CA GLY A 146 -17.60 6.81 -4.10
C GLY A 146 -17.46 7.91 -5.14
N PRO A 147 -18.55 8.65 -5.39
CA PRO A 147 -18.63 9.56 -6.50
C PRO A 147 -17.66 10.74 -6.38
N LYS A 148 -17.16 11.18 -7.54
CA LYS A 148 -16.34 12.38 -7.67
C LYS A 148 -17.24 13.56 -7.98
N VAL A 149 -17.22 14.58 -7.13
CA VAL A 149 -18.06 15.77 -7.31
C VAL A 149 -17.24 17.02 -7.03
N GLY A 150 -17.38 18.04 -7.87
CA GLY A 150 -16.71 19.32 -7.66
C GLY A 150 -17.24 19.99 -6.39
N ILE A 151 -16.35 20.62 -5.64
CA ILE A 151 -16.68 21.37 -4.41
C ILE A 151 -16.92 22.84 -4.74
N LYS A 152 -17.94 23.44 -4.12
CA LYS A 152 -18.21 24.90 -4.18
C LYS A 152 -17.63 25.60 -2.95
N LYS A 153 -17.92 25.05 -1.76
CA LYS A 153 -17.44 25.55 -0.47
C LYS A 153 -17.28 24.37 0.49
N ALA A 154 -16.30 24.46 1.37
CA ALA A 154 -16.14 23.56 2.49
C ALA A 154 -15.58 24.31 3.69
N MET A 155 -15.93 23.88 4.89
CA MET A 155 -15.42 24.42 6.14
C MET A 155 -15.24 23.30 7.15
N ILE A 156 -14.20 23.38 7.97
CA ILE A 156 -14.06 22.56 9.16
C ILE A 156 -15.00 23.13 10.23
N THR A 157 -15.76 22.26 10.90
CA THR A 157 -16.75 22.66 11.92
C THR A 157 -16.33 22.30 13.35
N GLU A 158 -15.13 21.75 13.52
CA GLU A 158 -14.54 21.43 14.82
C GLU A 158 -13.06 21.85 14.90
N ASN A 159 -12.37 21.58 16.02
CA ASN A 159 -10.93 21.73 16.09
C ASN A 159 -10.23 20.38 15.80
N PRO A 160 -9.48 20.24 14.70
CA PRO A 160 -8.81 18.99 14.35
C PRO A 160 -7.83 18.51 15.43
N LYS A 161 -7.93 17.23 15.81
CA LYS A 161 -7.03 16.62 16.80
C LYS A 161 -5.69 16.26 16.19
N ILE A 162 -4.75 17.21 16.20
CA ILE A 162 -3.40 17.06 15.66
C ILE A 162 -2.44 16.60 16.77
N PRO A 163 -1.73 15.48 16.59
CA PRO A 163 -0.69 15.06 17.53
C PRO A 163 0.49 16.03 17.56
N GLN A 164 0.98 16.37 18.75
CA GLN A 164 2.08 17.33 18.92
C GLN A 164 3.36 16.93 18.16
N GLN A 165 3.63 15.63 18.06
CA GLN A 165 4.81 15.12 17.34
C GLN A 165 4.71 15.42 15.84
N VAL A 166 3.50 15.40 15.29
CA VAL A 166 3.22 15.68 13.88
C VAL A 166 3.31 17.18 13.64
N GLU A 167 2.67 17.99 14.48
CA GLU A 167 2.76 19.45 14.44
C GLU A 167 4.22 19.93 14.42
N LYS A 168 5.04 19.46 15.37
CA LYS A 168 6.48 19.74 15.41
C LYS A 168 7.22 19.37 14.13
N ALA A 169 6.87 18.24 13.51
CA ALA A 169 7.50 17.79 12.27
C ALA A 169 7.09 18.63 11.05
N VAL A 170 5.87 19.18 11.06
CA VAL A 170 5.35 20.07 10.00
C VAL A 170 5.90 21.49 10.14
N ASP A 171 6.04 21.98 11.36
CA ASP A 171 6.53 23.34 11.64
C ASP A 171 8.03 23.50 11.36
N ASP A 172 8.81 22.43 11.48
CA ASP A 172 10.23 22.45 11.11
C ASP A 172 10.41 22.52 9.58
N ILE A 173 10.66 23.73 9.10
CA ILE A 173 10.84 24.06 7.68
C ILE A 173 12.14 23.50 7.07
N TYR A 174 13.10 23.06 7.89
CA TYR A 174 14.36 22.46 7.46
C TYR A 174 14.37 20.94 7.59
N PHE A 175 13.33 20.35 8.17
CA PHE A 175 13.26 18.91 8.37
C PHE A 175 13.15 18.17 7.04
N LYS A 176 14.09 17.27 6.76
CA LYS A 176 14.06 16.47 5.53
C LYS A 176 12.90 15.49 5.58
N ALA A 177 12.26 15.26 4.44
CA ALA A 177 11.07 14.40 4.36
C ALA A 177 11.36 12.96 4.78
N ASN A 178 12.56 12.45 4.44
CA ASN A 178 13.02 11.12 4.85
C ASN A 178 13.07 10.98 6.38
N ASP A 179 13.70 11.94 7.04
CA ASP A 179 13.90 11.93 8.49
C ASP A 179 12.58 12.20 9.22
N ALA A 180 11.73 13.07 8.68
CA ALA A 180 10.41 13.37 9.22
C ALA A 180 9.46 12.17 9.17
N VAL A 181 9.37 11.51 8.01
CA VAL A 181 8.53 10.31 7.85
C VAL A 181 9.00 9.21 8.79
N TYR A 182 10.31 8.94 8.85
CA TYR A 182 10.83 7.90 9.73
C TYR A 182 10.69 8.23 11.22
N SER A 183 10.94 9.49 11.63
CA SER A 183 10.77 9.89 13.04
C SER A 183 9.34 9.74 13.52
N LEU A 184 8.35 10.04 12.68
CA LEU A 184 6.95 9.84 13.02
C LEU A 184 6.60 8.35 13.03
N TYR A 185 7.08 7.59 12.04
CA TYR A 185 6.88 6.15 11.99
C TYR A 185 7.40 5.44 13.27
N ASP A 186 8.63 5.77 13.70
CA ASP A 186 9.25 5.22 14.92
C ASP A 186 8.47 5.60 16.20
N LYS A 187 7.73 6.71 16.18
CA LYS A 187 6.82 7.14 17.25
C LYS A 187 5.44 6.47 17.20
N GLY A 188 5.23 5.52 16.28
CA GLY A 188 4.02 4.71 16.19
C GLY A 188 2.94 5.23 15.22
N PHE A 189 3.25 6.23 14.39
CA PHE A 189 2.35 6.64 13.32
C PHE A 189 2.42 5.66 12.14
N ASP A 190 1.29 5.06 11.77
CA ASP A 190 1.25 4.07 10.69
C ASP A 190 1.44 4.67 9.28
N GLU A 191 1.69 3.81 8.30
CA GLU A 191 1.98 4.24 6.92
C GLU A 191 0.78 4.91 6.24
N HIS A 192 -0.45 4.61 6.67
CA HIS A 192 -1.65 5.22 6.12
C HIS A 192 -1.76 6.68 6.55
N TYR A 193 -1.55 6.94 7.84
CA TYR A 193 -1.50 8.28 8.39
C TYR A 193 -0.35 9.09 7.77
N LEU A 194 0.85 8.50 7.67
CA LEU A 194 2.01 9.16 7.07
C LEU A 194 1.80 9.46 5.59
N THR A 195 1.18 8.55 4.84
CA THR A 195 0.81 8.79 3.42
C THR A 195 -0.13 9.98 3.29
N LYS A 196 -1.14 10.07 4.17
CA LYS A 196 -2.11 11.17 4.20
C LYS A 196 -1.39 12.51 4.38
N VAL A 197 -0.58 12.64 5.43
CA VAL A 197 0.18 13.86 5.74
C VAL A 197 1.18 14.19 4.61
N PHE A 198 1.94 13.21 4.13
CA PHE A 198 2.97 13.39 3.10
C PHE A 198 2.38 13.87 1.77
N SER A 199 1.21 13.36 1.37
CA SER A 199 0.59 13.68 0.07
C SER A 199 0.23 15.16 -0.12
N LEU A 200 -0.09 15.87 0.97
CA LEU A 200 -0.42 17.30 0.95
C LEU A 200 0.76 18.22 1.27
N ALA A 201 1.98 17.73 1.03
CA ALA A 201 3.20 18.51 1.17
C ALA A 201 3.46 19.00 2.60
N ASN A 202 2.93 18.35 3.63
CA ASN A 202 3.12 18.78 5.02
C ASN A 202 4.48 18.37 5.60
N LEU A 203 5.14 17.36 5.01
CA LEU A 203 6.47 16.90 5.44
C LEU A 203 7.55 17.26 4.43
N GLY A 204 8.74 17.58 4.95
CA GLY A 204 9.93 17.91 4.17
C GLY A 204 10.31 19.38 4.23
N MET A 205 11.48 19.70 3.67
CA MET A 205 11.98 21.07 3.67
C MET A 205 11.04 22.00 2.90
N LYS A 206 10.70 23.17 3.46
CA LYS A 206 9.70 24.09 2.91
C LYS A 206 9.89 24.39 1.42
N LYS A 207 11.13 24.63 0.99
CA LYS A 207 11.48 24.90 -0.43
C LYS A 207 11.20 23.73 -1.40
N ASN A 208 11.10 22.50 -0.87
CA ASN A 208 10.90 21.28 -1.65
C ASN A 208 9.50 20.68 -1.48
N ARG A 209 8.66 21.24 -0.59
CA ARG A 209 7.29 20.78 -0.36
C ARG A 209 6.49 20.94 -1.66
N LYS A 210 5.86 19.86 -2.08
CA LYS A 210 4.94 19.83 -3.21
C LYS A 210 3.88 18.77 -2.99
N LEU A 211 2.69 18.96 -3.55
CA LEU A 211 1.65 17.93 -3.53
C LEU A 211 2.15 16.70 -4.30
N VAL A 212 1.92 15.53 -3.72
CA VAL A 212 2.31 14.24 -4.30
C VAL A 212 1.05 13.40 -4.46
N PRO A 213 0.74 12.92 -5.69
CA PRO A 213 -0.37 12.00 -5.92
C PRO A 213 -0.39 10.86 -4.92
N THR A 214 -1.56 10.54 -4.36
CA THR A 214 -1.70 9.58 -3.26
C THR A 214 -1.03 8.24 -3.58
N ARG A 215 -1.14 7.77 -4.83
CA ARG A 215 -0.48 6.53 -5.26
C ARG A 215 1.04 6.58 -5.15
N TRP A 216 1.65 7.71 -5.51
CA TRP A 216 3.09 7.89 -5.38
C TRP A 216 3.49 8.10 -3.92
N SER A 217 2.66 8.77 -3.12
CA SER A 217 2.89 8.93 -1.68
C SER A 217 2.91 7.60 -0.94
N ILE A 218 2.01 6.66 -1.26
CA ILE A 218 2.01 5.32 -0.67
C ILE A 218 3.37 4.67 -0.86
N THR A 219 3.84 4.59 -2.10
CA THR A 219 5.14 3.96 -2.39
C THR A 219 6.31 4.76 -1.85
N ALA A 220 6.25 6.10 -1.87
CA ALA A 220 7.32 6.94 -1.35
C ALA A 220 7.48 6.79 0.17
N VAL A 221 6.39 6.83 0.93
CA VAL A 221 6.41 6.59 2.39
C VAL A 221 6.94 5.19 2.67
N ASP A 222 6.47 4.19 1.93
CA ASP A 222 6.91 2.82 2.10
C ASP A 222 8.44 2.66 1.84
N ASP A 223 8.94 3.27 0.78
CA ASP A 223 10.36 3.23 0.42
C ASP A 223 11.25 4.00 1.42
N LEU A 224 10.80 5.17 1.89
CA LEU A 224 11.51 5.98 2.89
C LEU A 224 11.68 5.22 4.21
N ILE A 225 10.59 4.65 4.73
CA ILE A 225 10.61 3.83 5.96
C ILE A 225 11.53 2.62 5.75
N GLY A 226 11.34 1.88 4.66
CA GLY A 226 12.11 0.68 4.41
C GLY A 226 13.62 0.95 4.24
N LYS A 227 14.02 2.08 3.67
CA LYS A 227 15.44 2.47 3.54
C LYS A 227 16.11 2.70 4.89
N GLN A 228 15.41 3.33 5.83
CA GLN A 228 15.92 3.56 7.19
C GLN A 228 16.05 2.25 7.97
N ILE A 229 15.03 1.38 7.90
CA ILE A 229 15.09 0.07 8.57
C ILE A 229 16.19 -0.81 7.96
N VAL A 230 16.39 -0.80 6.63
CA VAL A 230 17.46 -1.57 5.98
C VAL A 230 18.84 -1.16 6.47
N SER A 231 19.12 0.13 6.68
CA SER A 231 20.42 0.55 7.22
C SER A 231 20.72 -0.09 8.57
N GLU A 232 19.72 -0.22 9.45
CA GLU A 232 19.89 -0.89 10.74
C GLU A 232 20.01 -2.42 10.58
N VAL A 233 19.16 -3.02 9.74
CA VAL A 233 19.12 -4.48 9.56
C VAL A 233 20.44 -5.03 9.03
N LYS A 234 21.11 -4.29 8.14
CA LYS A 234 22.38 -4.70 7.52
C LYS A 234 23.53 -4.91 8.50
N ASP A 235 23.44 -4.33 9.71
CA ASP A 235 24.47 -4.46 10.75
C ASP A 235 24.23 -5.65 11.69
N PHE A 236 23.10 -6.35 11.55
CA PHE A 236 22.78 -7.52 12.39
C PHE A 236 23.44 -8.82 11.90
N GLN A 237 23.48 -9.84 12.76
CA GLN A 237 23.92 -11.17 12.34
C GLN A 237 22.91 -11.85 11.42
N THR A 238 23.35 -12.82 10.61
CA THR A 238 22.47 -13.58 9.74
C THR A 238 21.53 -14.51 10.53
N THR A 239 20.34 -14.76 9.98
CA THR A 239 19.36 -15.74 10.50
C THR A 239 19.70 -17.16 10.06
N ASN A 240 18.94 -18.17 10.51
CA ASN A 240 18.94 -19.54 9.96
C ASN A 240 18.01 -19.66 8.73
N TYR A 241 17.93 -20.83 8.09
CA TYR A 241 16.93 -21.08 7.05
C TYR A 241 15.52 -21.14 7.66
N LEU A 242 14.71 -20.11 7.41
CA LEU A 242 13.37 -19.98 7.97
C LEU A 242 12.32 -19.86 6.86
N ALA A 243 11.18 -20.54 7.03
CA ALA A 243 9.98 -20.28 6.23
C ALA A 243 8.86 -19.73 7.11
N TYR A 244 8.28 -18.61 6.68
CA TYR A 244 7.04 -18.07 7.23
C TYR A 244 5.94 -18.22 6.19
N PHE A 245 4.76 -18.65 6.60
CA PHE A 245 3.62 -18.79 5.72
C PHE A 245 2.36 -18.21 6.36
N GLY A 246 1.58 -17.47 5.59
CA GLY A 246 0.29 -16.94 6.00
C GLY A 246 -0.29 -16.03 4.92
N GLY A 247 -1.36 -15.32 5.24
CA GLY A 247 -2.00 -14.44 4.27
C GLY A 247 -3.21 -13.71 4.83
N TYR A 248 -3.77 -12.84 4.00
CA TYR A 248 -4.97 -12.09 4.32
C TYR A 248 -5.77 -11.82 3.04
N GLN A 249 -7.09 -12.08 3.08
CA GLN A 249 -8.03 -11.82 1.98
C GLN A 249 -7.52 -12.30 0.61
N GLY A 250 -7.24 -13.59 0.47
CA GLY A 250 -6.78 -14.18 -0.80
C GLY A 250 -5.36 -13.83 -1.22
N ASN A 251 -4.61 -13.09 -0.41
CA ASN A 251 -3.20 -12.79 -0.65
C ASN A 251 -2.35 -13.59 0.34
N TYR A 252 -1.68 -14.61 -0.16
CA TYR A 252 -0.86 -15.51 0.65
C TYR A 252 0.61 -15.29 0.38
N TYR A 253 1.41 -15.23 1.42
CA TYR A 253 2.86 -15.05 1.35
C TYR A 253 3.56 -16.26 1.95
N LEU A 254 4.49 -16.82 1.18
CA LEU A 254 5.55 -17.70 1.67
C LEU A 254 6.85 -16.90 1.66
N ILE A 255 7.35 -16.54 2.84
CA ILE A 255 8.58 -15.79 3.00
C ILE A 255 9.69 -16.76 3.39
N LEU A 256 10.68 -16.92 2.52
CA LEU A 256 11.84 -17.76 2.72
C LEU A 256 13.02 -16.85 3.11
N MET A 257 13.59 -17.08 4.28
CA MET A 257 14.79 -16.39 4.76
C MET A 257 15.98 -17.32 4.68
N PHE A 258 17.08 -16.80 4.14
CA PHE A 258 18.36 -17.48 4.00
C PHE A 258 19.41 -16.84 4.92
N PRO A 259 20.39 -17.62 5.42
CA PRO A 259 21.50 -17.15 6.26
C PRO A 259 22.52 -16.33 5.46
N GLU A 260 22.07 -15.26 4.83
CA GLU A 260 22.85 -14.39 3.95
C GLU A 260 22.69 -12.92 4.36
N VAL A 261 23.58 -12.09 3.81
CA VAL A 261 23.43 -10.64 3.91
C VAL A 261 22.14 -10.16 3.25
N TRP A 262 21.64 -8.99 3.67
CA TRP A 262 20.40 -8.42 3.13
C TRP A 262 20.37 -8.44 1.59
N SER A 263 19.37 -9.13 1.05
CA SER A 263 18.91 -9.06 -0.33
C SER A 263 17.43 -9.44 -0.32
N TYR A 264 16.67 -8.95 -1.28
CA TYR A 264 15.23 -9.17 -1.28
C TYR A 264 14.68 -9.33 -2.69
N GLU A 265 13.94 -10.41 -2.91
CA GLU A 265 13.23 -10.69 -4.15
C GLU A 265 11.76 -10.99 -3.86
N LEU A 266 10.86 -10.37 -4.61
CA LEU A 266 9.43 -10.66 -4.54
C LEU A 266 8.98 -11.25 -5.87
N PHE A 267 8.35 -12.42 -5.82
CA PHE A 267 7.54 -12.96 -6.90
C PHE A 267 6.05 -12.81 -6.57
N GLU A 268 5.28 -12.34 -7.53
CA GLU A 268 3.81 -12.29 -7.47
C GLU A 268 3.22 -13.22 -8.53
N MET A 269 2.37 -14.15 -8.11
CA MET A 269 1.66 -15.06 -9.00
C MET A 269 0.16 -15.04 -8.74
N ILE A 270 -0.63 -15.16 -9.81
CA ILE A 270 -2.05 -15.49 -9.73
C ILE A 270 -2.16 -17.00 -9.84
N ILE A 271 -2.77 -17.68 -8.86
CA ILE A 271 -2.72 -19.15 -8.79
C ILE A 271 -3.35 -19.87 -10.00
N THR A 272 -4.24 -19.19 -10.74
CA THR A 272 -4.88 -19.69 -11.96
C THR A 272 -4.02 -19.53 -13.21
N GLU A 273 -2.98 -18.70 -13.18
CA GLU A 273 -2.11 -18.41 -14.32
C GLU A 273 -0.75 -19.12 -14.15
N GLN A 274 -0.72 -20.42 -14.46
CA GLN A 274 0.51 -21.20 -14.38
C GLN A 274 1.62 -20.57 -15.23
N ASN A 275 2.85 -20.53 -14.70
CA ASN A 275 4.03 -19.92 -15.33
C ASN A 275 3.96 -18.41 -15.59
N SER A 276 2.94 -17.70 -15.10
CA SER A 276 2.85 -16.24 -15.14
C SER A 276 3.27 -15.68 -13.78
N PHE A 277 4.22 -14.75 -13.78
CA PHE A 277 4.65 -14.05 -12.56
C PHE A 277 5.20 -12.66 -12.87
N ALA A 278 5.17 -11.79 -11.86
CA ALA A 278 5.93 -10.55 -11.83
C ALA A 278 7.02 -10.67 -10.76
N THR A 279 8.22 -10.16 -11.03
CA THR A 279 9.32 -10.22 -10.05
C THR A 279 10.16 -8.95 -10.03
N ASP A 280 10.63 -8.59 -8.84
CA ASP A 280 11.57 -7.51 -8.60
C ASP A 280 12.57 -7.93 -7.52
N TYR A 281 13.85 -7.61 -7.76
CA TYR A 281 14.98 -7.94 -6.89
C TYR A 281 15.72 -6.69 -6.39
N GLU A 282 16.26 -6.75 -5.19
CA GLU A 282 17.31 -5.85 -4.71
C GLU A 282 18.46 -6.61 -4.06
N SER A 283 19.68 -6.18 -4.36
CA SER A 283 20.89 -6.65 -3.70
C SER A 283 21.12 -5.90 -2.39
N PHE A 284 22.22 -6.23 -1.71
CA PHE A 284 22.68 -5.50 -0.53
C PHE A 284 22.77 -3.98 -0.74
N GLN A 285 23.10 -3.51 -1.94
CA GLN A 285 23.20 -2.08 -2.26
C GLN A 285 21.83 -1.40 -2.41
N GLY A 286 20.75 -2.18 -2.48
CA GLY A 286 19.38 -1.71 -2.70
C GLY A 286 19.11 -1.30 -4.15
N ARG A 287 17.90 -0.80 -4.41
CA ARG A 287 17.49 -0.35 -5.75
C ARG A 287 17.74 1.13 -5.98
N LYS A 288 18.23 1.46 -7.19
CA LYS A 288 18.24 2.84 -7.71
C LYS A 288 16.99 3.17 -8.53
N ALA A 289 16.38 2.16 -9.15
CA ALA A 289 15.19 2.28 -9.98
C ALA A 289 13.96 1.71 -9.27
N TYR A 290 12.80 2.26 -9.62
CA TYR A 290 11.50 1.79 -9.13
C TYR A 290 11.28 0.29 -9.43
N ALA A 291 10.57 -0.41 -8.55
CA ALA A 291 10.11 -1.79 -8.75
C ALA A 291 8.95 -1.81 -9.77
N TYR A 292 9.25 -1.82 -11.06
CA TYR A 292 8.22 -1.62 -12.09
C TYR A 292 7.27 -2.82 -12.23
N GLU A 293 7.75 -4.04 -12.03
CA GLU A 293 6.97 -5.26 -12.26
C GLU A 293 5.95 -5.49 -11.15
N THR A 294 6.38 -5.36 -9.88
CA THR A 294 5.56 -5.62 -8.68
C THR A 294 5.05 -4.34 -7.99
N ALA A 295 5.67 -3.19 -8.29
CA ALA A 295 5.22 -1.85 -7.88
C ALA A 295 4.97 -1.70 -6.38
N GLY A 296 3.80 -1.18 -5.98
CA GLY A 296 3.49 -0.94 -4.57
C GLY A 296 3.52 -2.22 -3.72
N GLY A 297 3.22 -3.38 -4.30
CA GLY A 297 3.30 -4.67 -3.61
C GLY A 297 4.71 -4.98 -3.11
N TYR A 298 5.73 -4.60 -3.89
CA TYR A 298 7.15 -4.71 -3.54
C TYR A 298 7.47 -4.06 -2.20
N TYR A 299 7.21 -2.76 -2.12
CA TYR A 299 7.62 -1.91 -1.00
C TYR A 299 6.80 -2.24 0.25
N ALA A 300 5.51 -2.57 0.10
CA ALA A 300 4.67 -3.00 1.20
C ALA A 300 5.11 -4.31 1.84
N ALA A 301 5.40 -5.33 1.04
CA ALA A 301 5.93 -6.59 1.56
C ALA A 301 7.34 -6.40 2.16
N ARG A 302 8.18 -5.58 1.52
CA ARG A 302 9.53 -5.26 1.98
C ARG A 302 9.56 -4.67 3.37
N ILE A 303 8.74 -3.66 3.68
CA ILE A 303 8.71 -3.07 5.03
C ILE A 303 8.29 -4.10 6.06
N ALA A 304 7.24 -4.89 5.80
CA ALA A 304 6.80 -5.90 6.75
C ALA A 304 7.90 -6.95 7.05
N ILE A 305 8.67 -7.34 6.03
CA ILE A 305 9.84 -8.22 6.18
C ILE A 305 10.93 -7.54 7.02
N LEU A 306 11.21 -6.27 6.75
CA LEU A 306 12.22 -5.49 7.46
C LEU A 306 11.87 -5.25 8.92
N GLU A 307 10.61 -4.96 9.22
CA GLU A 307 10.08 -4.89 10.59
C GLU A 307 10.35 -6.20 11.34
N LYS A 308 10.07 -7.35 10.71
CA LYS A 308 10.35 -8.65 11.30
C LYS A 308 11.85 -8.84 11.56
N LEU A 309 12.70 -8.58 10.58
CA LEU A 309 14.16 -8.69 10.71
C LEU A 309 14.72 -7.77 11.80
N LYS A 310 14.24 -6.52 11.88
CA LYS A 310 14.58 -5.58 12.96
C LYS A 310 14.15 -6.12 14.32
N SER A 311 12.93 -6.67 14.43
CA SER A 311 12.41 -7.21 15.70
C SER A 311 13.22 -8.40 16.24
N ILE A 312 13.71 -9.28 15.36
CA ILE A 312 14.53 -10.44 15.75
C ILE A 312 16.03 -10.12 15.79
N LYS A 313 16.42 -8.87 15.46
CA LYS A 313 17.81 -8.41 15.33
C LYS A 313 18.64 -9.34 14.46
N ARG A 314 18.15 -9.63 13.26
CA ARG A 314 18.84 -10.44 12.25
C ARG A 314 18.77 -9.81 10.86
N GLN A 315 19.71 -10.18 10.00
CA GLN A 315 19.63 -9.97 8.55
C GLN A 315 19.45 -11.30 7.80
N ALA A 316 18.94 -11.21 6.58
CA ALA A 316 18.68 -12.36 5.73
C ALA A 316 18.67 -11.97 4.25
N GLY A 317 19.05 -12.90 3.39
CA GLY A 317 18.53 -12.92 2.02
C GLY A 317 17.08 -13.40 2.07
N VAL A 318 16.15 -12.69 1.44
CA VAL A 318 14.71 -12.97 1.53
C VAL A 318 14.08 -13.17 0.17
N LEU A 319 13.52 -14.35 -0.07
CA LEU A 319 12.68 -14.65 -1.21
C LEU A 319 11.21 -14.70 -0.76
N ALA A 320 10.42 -13.73 -1.20
CA ALA A 320 9.00 -13.65 -0.93
C ALA A 320 8.21 -14.18 -2.13
N LEU A 321 7.39 -15.20 -1.92
CA LEU A 321 6.46 -15.74 -2.92
C LEU A 321 5.04 -15.35 -2.53
N ARG A 322 4.41 -14.49 -3.32
CA ARG A 322 3.01 -14.05 -3.16
C ARG A 322 2.11 -14.84 -4.09
N PHE A 323 1.19 -15.61 -3.52
CA PHE A 323 0.13 -16.33 -4.21
C PHE A 323 -1.18 -15.56 -4.08
N ILE A 324 -1.73 -15.09 -5.20
CA ILE A 324 -3.00 -14.37 -5.27
C ILE A 324 -4.07 -15.37 -5.68
N ASN A 325 -5.03 -15.64 -4.79
CA ASN A 325 -6.21 -16.43 -5.08
C ASN A 325 -7.34 -15.54 -5.62
N PRO A 326 -7.65 -15.57 -6.93
CA PRO A 326 -8.67 -14.69 -7.52
C PRO A 326 -10.09 -14.99 -7.04
N ASN A 327 -10.35 -16.20 -6.51
CA ASN A 327 -11.65 -16.57 -5.95
C ASN A 327 -11.90 -15.92 -4.58
N GLU A 328 -10.83 -15.56 -3.86
CA GLU A 328 -10.90 -14.92 -2.55
C GLU A 328 -10.63 -13.41 -2.64
N TYR A 329 -9.62 -13.00 -3.40
CA TYR A 329 -9.28 -11.60 -3.61
C TYR A 329 -10.04 -11.04 -4.81
N ILE A 330 -11.34 -10.77 -4.60
CA ILE A 330 -12.29 -10.45 -5.67
C ILE A 330 -12.30 -8.98 -6.13
N ALA A 331 -11.49 -8.11 -5.50
CA ALA A 331 -11.39 -6.70 -5.87
C ALA A 331 -10.04 -6.10 -5.45
N PRO A 332 -9.52 -5.10 -6.20
CA PRO A 332 -8.28 -4.41 -5.84
C PRO A 332 -8.53 -3.44 -4.69
N LEU A 333 -8.19 -3.83 -3.46
CA LEU A 333 -8.39 -2.98 -2.27
C LEU A 333 -7.22 -2.04 -1.97
N GLY A 334 -6.11 -2.19 -2.70
CA GLY A 334 -4.91 -1.37 -2.56
C GLY A 334 -3.75 -2.08 -1.87
N VAL A 335 -2.63 -1.38 -1.78
CA VAL A 335 -1.33 -1.91 -1.36
C VAL A 335 -1.30 -2.35 0.11
N TRP A 336 -2.18 -1.80 0.94
CA TRP A 336 -2.25 -2.14 2.36
C TRP A 336 -2.57 -3.63 2.60
N VAL A 337 -3.37 -4.27 1.72
CA VAL A 337 -3.65 -5.71 1.82
C VAL A 337 -2.37 -6.52 1.70
N CYS A 338 -1.44 -6.08 0.83
CA CYS A 338 -0.14 -6.71 0.65
C CYS A 338 0.66 -6.63 1.96
N ARG A 339 0.73 -5.42 2.54
CA ARG A 339 1.45 -5.17 3.81
C ARG A 339 0.90 -6.04 4.95
N GLN A 340 -0.42 -6.07 5.10
CA GLN A 340 -1.09 -6.80 6.18
C GLN A 340 -1.01 -8.31 5.99
N ALA A 341 -1.12 -8.81 4.75
CA ALA A 341 -0.91 -10.22 4.44
C ALA A 341 0.53 -10.68 4.74
N THR A 342 1.53 -9.86 4.40
CA THR A 342 2.93 -10.15 4.74
C THR A 342 3.17 -10.14 6.25
N ARG A 343 2.63 -9.15 6.97
CA ARG A 343 2.69 -9.11 8.45
C ARG A 343 2.02 -10.33 9.07
N ALA A 344 0.85 -10.74 8.57
CA ALA A 344 0.16 -11.94 9.03
C ALA A 344 1.00 -13.22 8.81
N ALA A 345 1.69 -13.34 7.68
CA ALA A 345 2.61 -14.44 7.44
C ALA A 345 3.78 -14.46 8.43
N LEU A 346 4.39 -13.30 8.71
CA LEU A 346 5.55 -13.15 9.60
C LEU A 346 5.21 -13.19 11.10
N ALA A 347 3.93 -13.03 11.45
CA ALA A 347 3.42 -13.21 12.81
C ALA A 347 3.32 -14.69 13.20
N ASN A 348 3.16 -15.60 12.23
CA ASN A 348 3.17 -17.04 12.47
C ASN A 348 4.57 -17.52 12.89
N LYS A 349 4.61 -18.61 13.65
CA LYS A 349 5.88 -19.26 14.02
C LYS A 349 6.57 -19.77 12.76
N PRO A 350 7.87 -19.46 12.55
CA PRO A 350 8.58 -19.99 11.39
C PRO A 350 8.81 -21.48 11.51
N ILE A 351 8.97 -22.13 10.36
CA ILE A 351 9.58 -23.45 10.27
C ILE A 351 11.06 -23.24 9.98
N GLU A 352 11.91 -23.85 10.79
CA GLU A 352 13.36 -23.83 10.62
C GLU A 352 13.83 -25.07 9.87
N PHE A 353 14.79 -24.89 8.97
CA PHE A 353 15.33 -25.95 8.13
C PHE A 353 16.84 -26.08 8.33
N ALA A 354 17.34 -27.31 8.23
CA ALA A 354 18.77 -27.58 8.33
C ALA A 354 19.55 -27.18 7.06
N SER A 355 18.87 -27.03 5.92
CA SER A 355 19.53 -26.72 4.64
C SER A 355 18.64 -25.93 3.68
N LYS A 356 19.29 -25.29 2.70
CA LYS A 356 18.64 -24.58 1.58
C LYS A 356 17.72 -25.52 0.79
N GLU A 357 18.15 -26.75 0.53
CA GLU A 357 17.43 -27.74 -0.28
C GLU A 357 16.11 -28.12 0.40
N LEU A 358 16.12 -28.34 1.72
CA LEU A 358 14.92 -28.64 2.49
C LEU A 358 13.94 -27.46 2.50
N LEU A 359 14.45 -26.24 2.65
CA LEU A 359 13.65 -25.02 2.59
C LEU A 359 12.98 -24.84 1.21
N LEU A 360 13.73 -25.06 0.13
CA LEU A 360 13.18 -24.97 -1.24
C LEU A 360 12.22 -26.12 -1.55
N ASN A 361 12.46 -27.33 -1.06
CA ASN A 361 11.52 -28.44 -1.18
C ASN A 361 10.21 -28.15 -0.44
N TYR A 362 10.27 -27.52 0.73
CA TYR A 362 9.08 -27.03 1.42
C TYR A 362 8.30 -26.02 0.57
N ALA A 363 8.99 -25.07 -0.07
CA ALA A 363 8.33 -24.10 -0.95
C ALA A 363 7.62 -24.77 -2.15
N LYS A 364 8.24 -25.80 -2.75
CA LYS A 364 7.64 -26.63 -3.80
C LYS A 364 6.39 -27.37 -3.32
N LEU A 365 6.43 -27.91 -2.11
CA LEU A 365 5.27 -28.57 -1.49
C LEU A 365 4.15 -27.59 -1.19
N VAL A 366 4.45 -26.39 -0.66
CA VAL A 366 3.44 -25.35 -0.41
C VAL A 366 2.76 -24.93 -1.72
N GLY A 367 3.54 -24.60 -2.76
CA GLY A 367 3.01 -24.21 -4.06
C GLY A 367 2.07 -25.29 -4.64
N SER A 368 2.55 -26.54 -4.71
CA SER A 368 1.80 -27.64 -5.32
C SER A 368 0.60 -28.09 -4.49
N LYS A 369 0.75 -28.29 -3.17
CA LYS A 369 -0.29 -28.88 -2.33
C LYS A 369 -1.34 -27.87 -1.85
N LYS A 370 -0.96 -26.61 -1.60
CA LYS A 370 -1.93 -25.58 -1.15
C LYS A 370 -2.54 -24.81 -2.30
N PHE A 371 -1.78 -24.54 -3.36
CA PHE A 371 -2.23 -23.65 -4.44
C PHE A 371 -2.37 -24.34 -5.80
N GLY A 372 -1.98 -25.62 -5.92
CA GLY A 372 -1.92 -26.27 -7.24
C GLY A 372 -0.97 -25.56 -8.21
N PHE A 373 0.03 -24.83 -7.69
CA PHE A 373 0.92 -23.98 -8.48
C PHE A 373 2.34 -24.53 -8.46
N ASN A 374 2.91 -24.75 -9.65
CA ASN A 374 4.29 -25.24 -9.75
C ASN A 374 5.29 -24.10 -9.64
N VAL A 375 5.99 -24.01 -8.51
CA VAL A 375 7.00 -22.96 -8.27
C VAL A 375 8.40 -23.30 -8.81
N ASN A 376 8.64 -24.50 -9.38
CA ASN A 376 9.98 -24.89 -9.83
C ASN A 376 10.58 -23.88 -10.82
N GLY A 377 9.85 -23.57 -11.89
CA GLY A 377 10.32 -22.62 -12.91
C GLY A 377 10.47 -21.18 -12.40
N ILE A 378 9.86 -20.85 -11.26
CA ILE A 378 10.05 -19.55 -10.58
C ILE A 378 11.34 -19.56 -9.77
N LEU A 379 11.57 -20.62 -8.98
CA LEU A 379 12.78 -20.78 -8.20
C LEU A 379 14.03 -20.80 -9.09
N ASP A 380 13.95 -21.41 -10.28
CA ASP A 380 15.04 -21.44 -11.27
C ASP A 380 15.34 -20.06 -11.89
N GLN A 381 14.36 -19.14 -11.87
CA GLN A 381 14.50 -17.77 -12.40
C GLN A 381 14.86 -16.73 -11.33
N SER A 382 14.92 -17.13 -10.06
CA SER A 382 15.25 -16.22 -8.96
C SER A 382 16.68 -15.71 -9.09
N LEU A 383 16.81 -14.38 -9.17
CA LEU A 383 18.11 -13.71 -9.16
C LEU A 383 18.79 -13.88 -7.80
N LEU A 384 18.02 -13.86 -6.71
CA LEU A 384 18.54 -14.07 -5.36
C LEU A 384 19.17 -15.46 -5.23
N LEU A 385 18.45 -16.52 -5.63
CA LEU A 385 18.95 -17.90 -5.51
C LEU A 385 20.17 -18.17 -6.39
N ARG A 386 20.22 -17.55 -7.57
CA ARG A 386 21.33 -17.66 -8.52
C ARG A 386 22.58 -16.94 -8.00
N ASN A 387 22.44 -15.72 -7.49
CA ASN A 387 23.55 -14.97 -6.89
C ASN A 387 24.16 -15.71 -5.68
N MET A 388 23.33 -16.39 -4.88
CA MET A 388 23.82 -17.23 -3.77
C MET A 388 24.65 -18.45 -4.22
N GLN A 389 24.50 -18.91 -5.46
CA GLN A 389 25.28 -20.04 -6.00
C GLN A 389 26.57 -19.57 -6.68
N GLU A 390 26.53 -18.40 -7.34
CA GLU A 390 27.64 -17.87 -8.12
C GLU A 390 28.63 -17.06 -7.28
N GLN A 391 28.21 -16.52 -6.13
CA GLN A 391 29.04 -15.66 -5.28
C GLN A 391 29.79 -16.48 -4.21
N MET A 392 31.08 -16.72 -4.43
CA MET A 392 31.98 -17.32 -3.43
C MET A 392 32.04 -16.47 -2.16
N LYS A 393 31.88 -17.07 -0.98
CA LYS A 393 31.91 -16.32 0.29
C LYS A 393 33.35 -16.00 0.66
N LEU A 394 33.60 -14.79 1.16
CA LEU A 394 34.93 -14.38 1.65
C LEU A 394 35.47 -15.33 2.74
N GLY A 395 34.60 -15.94 3.55
CA GLY A 395 35.00 -16.94 4.55
C GLY A 395 35.34 -18.32 3.99
N GLU A 396 35.01 -18.60 2.73
CA GLU A 396 35.43 -19.83 2.01
C GLU A 396 36.76 -19.61 1.26
N PHE A 397 37.27 -18.38 1.24
CA PHE A 397 38.53 -18.00 0.60
C PHE A 397 39.75 -18.14 1.53
N PHE A 398 39.54 -18.16 2.86
CA PHE A 398 40.61 -18.17 3.87
C PHE A 398 40.73 -19.51 4.58
#